data_AF-T0K8J6-F1
#
_entry.id   AF-T0K8J6-F1
#
_cell.length_a   1.000
_cell.length_b   1.000
_cell.length_c   1.000
_cell.angle_alpha   90.00
_cell.angle_beta   90.00
_cell.angle_gamma   90.00
#
_symmetry.space_group_name_H-M   'P 1'
#
loop_
_entity.id
_entity.type
_entity.pdbx_description
1 polymer ?
#
loop_
_entity_poly.entity_id
_entity_poly.type
_entity_poly.pdbx_seq_one_letter_code
_entity_poly.pdbx_strand_id
1 'polypeptide(L)'
;MGPERRSLNDIRSFMTNLSMRYYQLAEAALAGNYHSTDQQFFSKDSGTRLRAIVHQENGNFSAEIRDHGHKRQMADEARPKKSGTSTPDGLQIFVTKEDMIDWIHTTYLQTRGRELPGNYNHVLLAELFHEQSSPWRDIAERHVSTVFDRVSKWVHRAINRLFHEEHLRRDIDAICQRKLEDSREKAFEELNKIIADEERHPITYNHYYTDNIQQARSDSQKSAFQSALTSTLNNGWSGKMNSIAETSQMEKFLDCLQPKICVDMDEQACEEALAGLNAYYKVAMKTFVDNICRQVVERHILSPLPEIFWPATVSQLSDDELVRIGTEPEKEIARRQKLSASAQGLRSSLVDLQSISD
;
A
#
# COMPACT_ATOMS: atom_id res chain seq x y z
N MET A 1 -38.37 -18.56 2.13
CA MET A 1 -38.77 -18.10 0.77
C MET A 1 -38.98 -16.60 0.85
N GLY A 2 -38.46 -15.85 -0.11
CA GLY A 2 -38.63 -14.39 -0.17
C GLY A 2 -40.05 -13.97 -0.58
N PRO A 3 -40.30 -12.67 -0.83
CA PRO A 3 -41.58 -12.22 -1.41
C PRO A 3 -41.82 -12.91 -2.75
N GLU A 4 -43.10 -13.11 -3.10
CA GLU A 4 -43.49 -13.77 -4.35
C GLU A 4 -43.27 -12.82 -5.53
N ARG A 5 -42.70 -13.33 -6.63
CA ARG A 5 -42.34 -12.53 -7.81
C ARG A 5 -43.22 -12.91 -9.01
N ARG A 6 -44.46 -12.40 -9.05
CA ARG A 6 -45.45 -12.72 -10.10
C ARG A 6 -45.37 -11.80 -11.33
N SER A 7 -44.89 -10.57 -11.12
CA SER A 7 -44.79 -9.55 -12.16
C SER A 7 -43.39 -8.97 -12.27
N LEU A 8 -43.11 -8.30 -13.38
CA LEU A 8 -41.88 -7.54 -13.58
C LEU A 8 -41.64 -6.52 -12.45
N ASN A 9 -42.71 -5.87 -11.96
CA ASN A 9 -42.61 -4.91 -10.87
C ASN A 9 -42.23 -5.57 -9.53
N ASP A 10 -42.69 -6.79 -9.29
CA ASP A 10 -42.30 -7.56 -8.10
C ASP A 10 -40.82 -7.95 -8.16
N ILE A 11 -40.35 -8.38 -9.35
CA ILE A 11 -38.94 -8.69 -9.59
C ILE A 11 -38.07 -7.44 -9.38
N ARG A 12 -38.44 -6.30 -9.98
CA ARG A 12 -37.71 -5.03 -9.84
C ARG A 12 -37.64 -4.59 -8.38
N SER A 13 -38.75 -4.65 -7.65
CA SER A 13 -38.80 -4.28 -6.23
C SER A 13 -37.91 -5.20 -5.37
N PHE A 14 -37.94 -6.51 -5.64
CA PHE A 14 -37.09 -7.49 -4.98
C PHE A 14 -35.60 -7.24 -5.23
N MET A 15 -35.20 -7.05 -6.49
CA MET A 15 -33.82 -6.75 -6.88
C MET A 15 -33.33 -5.44 -6.27
N THR A 16 -34.18 -4.41 -6.28
CA THR A 16 -33.88 -3.10 -5.67
C THR A 16 -33.64 -3.24 -4.17
N ASN A 17 -34.50 -3.99 -3.45
CA ASN A 17 -34.32 -4.22 -2.03
C ASN A 17 -32.99 -4.94 -1.71
N LEU A 18 -32.63 -5.96 -2.48
CA LEU A 18 -31.36 -6.67 -2.29
C LEU A 18 -30.15 -5.79 -2.60
N SER A 19 -30.23 -4.96 -3.65
CA SER A 19 -29.17 -3.99 -3.97
C SER A 19 -28.97 -2.94 -2.88
N MET A 20 -30.06 -2.47 -2.25
CA MET A 20 -29.98 -1.58 -1.09
C MET A 20 -29.28 -2.25 0.10
N ARG A 21 -29.59 -3.52 0.35
CA ARG A 21 -28.96 -4.27 1.44
C ARG A 21 -27.48 -4.53 1.17
N TYR A 22 -27.11 -4.82 -0.08
CA TYR A 22 -25.71 -4.91 -0.48
C TYR A 22 -24.98 -3.59 -0.23
N TYR A 23 -25.54 -2.48 -0.72
CA TYR A 23 -24.98 -1.16 -0.55
C TYR A 23 -24.73 -0.83 0.94
N GLN A 24 -25.71 -1.10 1.81
CA GLN A 24 -25.59 -0.89 3.25
C GLN A 24 -24.50 -1.79 3.89
N LEU A 25 -24.38 -3.05 3.45
CA LEU A 25 -23.30 -3.93 3.92
C LEU A 25 -21.93 -3.43 3.48
N ALA A 26 -21.79 -2.97 2.24
CA ALA A 26 -20.54 -2.44 1.71
C ALA A 26 -20.13 -1.16 2.44
N GLU A 27 -21.06 -0.21 2.61
CA GLU A 27 -20.84 1.01 3.41
C GLU A 27 -20.42 0.69 4.85
N ALA A 28 -21.12 -0.24 5.52
CA ALA A 28 -20.76 -0.65 6.87
C ALA A 28 -19.36 -1.30 6.92
N ALA A 29 -19.01 -2.12 5.92
CA ALA A 29 -17.71 -2.76 5.83
C ALA A 29 -16.57 -1.76 5.59
N LEU A 30 -16.81 -0.73 4.78
CA LEU A 30 -15.88 0.37 4.49
C LEU A 30 -15.74 1.33 5.67
N ALA A 31 -16.84 1.66 6.35
CA ALA A 31 -16.80 2.55 7.51
C ALA A 31 -16.23 1.87 8.77
N GLY A 32 -16.11 0.53 8.75
CA GLY A 32 -15.75 -0.26 9.94
C GLY A 32 -16.91 -0.39 10.95
N ASN A 33 -18.14 -0.09 10.54
CA ASN A 33 -19.35 -0.06 11.37
C ASN A 33 -20.03 -1.44 11.46
N TYR A 34 -19.30 -2.42 11.99
CA TYR A 34 -19.68 -3.84 11.98
C TYR A 34 -20.92 -4.24 12.80
N HIS A 35 -21.44 -3.34 13.64
CA HIS A 35 -22.56 -3.64 14.54
C HIS A 35 -23.92 -3.16 14.01
N SER A 36 -23.94 -2.41 12.90
CA SER A 36 -25.11 -1.63 12.48
C SER A 36 -26.12 -2.39 11.61
N THR A 37 -25.65 -3.21 10.67
CA THR A 37 -26.49 -3.71 9.55
C THR A 37 -26.69 -5.23 9.60
N ASP A 38 -25.62 -6.02 9.80
CA ASP A 38 -25.69 -7.48 9.92
C ASP A 38 -24.56 -8.01 10.81
N GLN A 39 -24.85 -8.14 12.11
CA GLN A 39 -23.86 -8.56 13.10
C GLN A 39 -23.35 -9.99 12.87
N GLN A 40 -24.19 -10.87 12.31
CA GLN A 40 -23.79 -12.25 12.03
C GLN A 40 -22.81 -12.30 10.85
N PHE A 41 -23.06 -11.50 9.81
CA PHE A 41 -22.14 -11.35 8.69
C PHE A 41 -20.77 -10.82 9.14
N PHE A 42 -20.72 -9.84 10.06
CA PHE A 42 -19.49 -9.23 10.57
C PHE A 42 -18.92 -9.86 11.85
N SER A 43 -19.23 -11.13 12.11
CA SER A 43 -18.62 -11.87 13.22
C SER A 43 -17.09 -11.92 13.08
N LYS A 44 -16.35 -12.04 14.18
CA LYS A 44 -14.87 -11.91 14.16
C LYS A 44 -14.19 -12.93 13.23
N ASP A 45 -14.70 -14.16 13.18
CA ASP A 45 -14.09 -15.26 12.43
C ASP A 45 -14.59 -15.34 10.98
N SER A 46 -15.54 -14.49 10.59
CA SER A 46 -16.12 -14.49 9.25
C SER A 46 -15.17 -13.98 8.16
N GLY A 47 -14.14 -13.21 8.52
CA GLY A 47 -13.27 -12.51 7.56
C GLY A 47 -14.01 -11.51 6.67
N THR A 48 -15.10 -10.91 7.15
CA THR A 48 -15.89 -9.91 6.40
C THR A 48 -15.68 -8.47 6.90
N ARG A 49 -14.84 -8.28 7.92
CA ARG A 49 -14.46 -6.96 8.46
C ARG A 49 -13.46 -6.27 7.53
N LEU A 50 -13.94 -5.86 6.36
CA LEU A 50 -13.09 -5.47 5.23
C LEU A 50 -12.13 -4.32 5.57
N ARG A 51 -12.60 -3.25 6.22
CA ARG A 51 -11.74 -2.13 6.60
C ARG A 51 -10.56 -2.57 7.48
N ALA A 52 -10.79 -3.50 8.41
CA ALA A 52 -9.70 -4.02 9.26
C ALA A 52 -8.69 -4.85 8.45
N ILE A 53 -9.18 -5.67 7.52
CA ILE A 53 -8.33 -6.46 6.62
C ILE A 53 -7.46 -5.53 5.76
N VAL A 54 -8.07 -4.53 5.12
CA VAL A 54 -7.34 -3.54 4.30
C VAL A 54 -6.30 -2.79 5.13
N HIS A 55 -6.62 -2.35 6.35
CA HIS A 55 -5.64 -1.71 7.21
C HIS A 55 -4.44 -2.61 7.53
N GLN A 56 -4.69 -3.90 7.74
CA GLN A 56 -3.63 -4.87 7.96
C GLN A 56 -2.76 -5.02 6.70
N GLU A 57 -3.36 -5.18 5.51
CA GLU A 57 -2.60 -5.30 4.27
C GLU A 57 -1.80 -4.02 3.96
N ASN A 58 -2.39 -2.82 4.15
CA ASN A 58 -1.68 -1.54 3.98
C ASN A 58 -0.52 -1.39 4.98
N GLY A 59 -0.69 -1.84 6.22
CA GLY A 59 0.37 -1.87 7.24
C GLY A 59 1.51 -2.81 6.86
N ASN A 60 1.18 -4.01 6.35
CA ASN A 60 2.15 -4.97 5.84
C ASN A 60 2.93 -4.40 4.66
N PHE A 61 2.24 -3.79 3.69
CA PHE A 61 2.87 -3.13 2.55
C PHE A 61 3.82 -2.00 2.96
N SER A 62 3.40 -1.15 3.91
CA SER A 62 4.26 -0.09 4.45
C SER A 62 5.52 -0.65 5.10
N ALA A 63 5.41 -1.76 5.84
CA ALA A 63 6.56 -2.44 6.42
C ALA A 63 7.45 -3.09 5.35
N GLU A 64 6.84 -3.72 4.35
CA GLU A 64 7.56 -4.37 3.26
C GLU A 64 8.37 -3.37 2.42
N ILE A 65 7.80 -2.22 2.05
CA ILE A 65 8.53 -1.15 1.35
C ILE A 65 9.67 -0.60 2.22
N ARG A 66 9.46 -0.44 3.52
CA ARG A 66 10.51 0.06 4.42
C ARG A 66 11.68 -0.91 4.52
N ASP A 67 11.39 -2.20 4.63
CA ASP A 67 12.39 -3.22 4.94
C ASP A 67 13.03 -3.82 3.66
N HIS A 68 12.27 -3.88 2.54
CA HIS A 68 12.66 -4.52 1.27
C HIS A 68 12.54 -3.60 0.05
N GLY A 69 12.15 -2.33 0.21
CA GLY A 69 12.05 -1.40 -0.92
C GLY A 69 13.40 -0.95 -1.47
N HIS A 70 14.47 -1.02 -0.66
CA HIS A 70 15.82 -0.68 -1.10
C HIS A 70 16.42 -1.85 -1.87
N LYS A 71 16.91 -1.59 -3.09
CA LYS A 71 17.71 -2.58 -3.83
C LYS A 71 19.02 -2.87 -3.10
N ARG A 72 19.80 -1.84 -2.73
CA ARG A 72 21.02 -2.00 -1.92
C ARG A 72 20.72 -1.70 -0.46
N GLN A 73 20.76 -2.73 0.37
CA GLN A 73 20.60 -2.59 1.82
C GLN A 73 21.97 -2.63 2.48
N MET A 74 22.33 -1.56 3.20
CA MET A 74 23.55 -1.57 4.01
C MET A 74 23.42 -2.62 5.11
N ALA A 75 24.44 -3.47 5.25
CA ALA A 75 24.47 -4.49 6.29
C ALA A 75 24.49 -3.83 7.68
N ASP A 76 23.58 -4.26 8.55
CA ASP A 76 23.52 -3.81 9.94
C ASP A 76 24.59 -4.53 10.77
N GLU A 77 25.31 -3.81 11.62
CA GLU A 77 26.37 -4.35 12.49
C GLU A 77 25.84 -5.49 13.38
N ALA A 78 24.55 -5.46 13.71
CA ALA A 78 23.88 -6.47 14.53
C ALA A 78 23.62 -7.82 13.81
N ARG A 79 23.64 -7.86 12.48
CA ARG A 79 23.44 -9.09 11.69
C ARG A 79 24.34 -9.07 10.44
N PRO A 80 25.62 -9.45 10.58
CA PRO A 80 26.56 -9.42 9.48
C PRO A 80 26.12 -10.39 8.38
N LYS A 81 25.56 -9.86 7.29
CA LYS A 81 25.39 -10.57 6.03
C LYS A 81 26.61 -10.29 5.16
N LYS A 82 27.12 -11.30 4.46
CA LYS A 82 28.24 -11.11 3.54
C LYS A 82 27.80 -10.16 2.42
N SER A 83 28.67 -9.21 2.07
CA SER A 83 28.40 -8.34 0.94
C SER A 83 28.20 -9.15 -0.35
N GLY A 84 27.31 -8.68 -1.21
CA GLY A 84 26.93 -9.34 -2.46
C GLY A 84 25.95 -10.50 -2.29
N THR A 85 25.50 -10.81 -1.06
CA THR A 85 24.39 -11.75 -0.87
C THR A 85 23.07 -11.11 -1.26
N SER A 86 22.29 -11.80 -2.10
CA SER A 86 20.94 -11.39 -2.47
C SER A 86 19.89 -12.09 -1.62
N THR A 87 18.73 -11.46 -1.43
CA THR A 87 17.54 -12.12 -0.92
C THR A 87 17.09 -13.23 -1.89
N PRO A 88 16.34 -14.25 -1.42
CA PRO A 88 15.88 -15.36 -2.27
C PRO A 88 15.05 -14.93 -3.49
N ASP A 89 14.39 -13.78 -3.41
CA ASP A 89 13.62 -13.17 -4.49
C ASP A 89 14.48 -12.33 -5.45
N GLY A 90 15.76 -12.12 -5.16
CA GLY A 90 16.69 -11.33 -5.96
C GLY A 90 16.46 -9.82 -5.91
N LEU A 91 15.50 -9.33 -5.12
CA LEU A 91 15.10 -7.93 -5.11
C LEU A 91 16.04 -7.02 -4.30
N GLN A 92 16.70 -7.58 -3.27
CA GLN A 92 17.58 -6.83 -2.38
C GLN A 92 18.97 -7.49 -2.31
N ILE A 93 20.00 -6.66 -2.37
CA ILE A 93 21.42 -7.01 -2.22
C ILE A 93 22.00 -6.35 -0.97
N PHE A 94 22.66 -7.14 -0.13
CA PHE A 94 23.36 -6.63 1.05
C PHE A 94 24.74 -6.11 0.66
N VAL A 95 25.05 -4.88 1.06
CA VAL A 95 26.31 -4.20 0.72
C VAL A 95 26.96 -3.61 1.97
N THR A 96 28.29 -3.51 2.00
CA THR A 96 28.97 -2.70 3.03
C THR A 96 28.87 -1.22 2.68
N LYS A 97 29.34 -0.36 3.59
CA LYS A 97 29.43 1.08 3.31
C LYS A 97 30.42 1.34 2.17
N GLU A 98 31.53 0.61 2.13
CA GLU A 98 32.55 0.72 1.08
C GLU A 98 31.97 0.36 -0.28
N ASP A 99 31.29 -0.78 -0.41
CA ASP A 99 30.67 -1.21 -1.67
C ASP A 99 29.57 -0.24 -2.14
N MET A 100 28.85 0.39 -1.21
CA MET A 100 27.87 1.43 -1.53
C MET A 100 28.54 2.68 -2.10
N ILE A 101 29.64 3.13 -1.48
CA ILE A 101 30.41 4.28 -1.96
C ILE A 101 31.06 3.96 -3.30
N ASP A 102 31.60 2.76 -3.50
CA ASP A 102 32.21 2.33 -4.77
C ASP A 102 31.18 2.32 -5.92
N TRP A 103 29.95 1.86 -5.64
CA TRP A 103 28.84 1.97 -6.60
C TRP A 103 28.53 3.43 -6.94
N ILE A 104 28.39 4.29 -5.93
CA ILE A 104 28.13 5.73 -6.14
C ILE A 104 29.26 6.38 -6.92
N HIS A 105 30.51 6.07 -6.60
CA HIS A 105 31.68 6.60 -7.27
C HIS A 105 31.74 6.15 -8.74
N THR A 106 31.43 4.89 -9.01
CA THR A 106 31.32 4.38 -10.38
C THR A 106 30.25 5.14 -11.17
N THR A 107 29.06 5.33 -10.60
CA THR A 107 27.98 6.09 -11.23
C THR A 107 28.33 7.56 -11.38
N TYR A 108 29.01 8.17 -10.40
CA TYR A 108 29.50 9.54 -10.45
C TYR A 108 30.46 9.76 -11.62
N LEU A 109 31.42 8.86 -11.84
CA LEU A 109 32.34 8.94 -12.97
C LEU A 109 31.62 8.80 -14.33
N GLN A 110 30.55 8.00 -14.39
CA GLN A 110 29.78 7.75 -15.63
C GLN A 110 28.80 8.88 -15.95
N THR A 111 28.24 9.52 -14.92
CA THR A 111 27.25 10.60 -15.05
C THR A 111 27.90 11.98 -15.11
N ARG A 112 29.24 12.07 -14.98
CA ARG A 112 29.95 13.33 -14.87
C ARG A 112 29.77 14.22 -16.10
N GLY A 113 29.28 15.43 -15.87
CA GLY A 113 29.03 16.47 -16.86
C GLY A 113 30.06 17.60 -16.80
N ARG A 114 29.56 18.84 -16.64
CA ARG A 114 30.38 20.07 -16.62
C ARG A 114 30.68 20.57 -15.20
N GLU A 115 30.29 19.81 -14.18
CA GLU A 115 30.52 20.13 -12.78
C GLU A 115 32.00 20.16 -12.43
N LEU A 116 32.36 21.10 -11.55
CA LEU A 116 33.69 21.20 -10.97
C LEU A 116 33.91 20.05 -9.97
N PRO A 117 35.16 19.57 -9.80
CA PRO A 117 35.51 18.58 -8.78
C PRO A 117 34.92 18.93 -7.41
N GLY A 118 34.41 17.94 -6.69
CA GLY A 118 33.75 18.16 -5.39
C GLY A 118 32.26 18.41 -5.44
N ASN A 119 31.66 18.45 -6.62
CA ASN A 119 30.21 18.62 -6.78
C ASN A 119 29.66 17.46 -7.61
N TYR A 120 28.39 17.10 -7.37
CA TYR A 120 27.66 16.16 -8.23
C TYR A 120 26.47 16.84 -8.89
N ASN A 121 26.07 16.32 -10.06
CA ASN A 121 24.93 16.84 -10.82
C ASN A 121 23.63 16.13 -10.43
N HIS A 122 22.49 16.67 -10.87
CA HIS A 122 21.18 16.07 -10.57
C HIS A 122 20.96 14.71 -11.25
N VAL A 123 21.66 14.43 -12.36
CA VAL A 123 21.57 13.16 -13.08
C VAL A 123 22.08 12.01 -12.23
N LEU A 124 23.18 12.20 -11.50
CA LEU A 124 23.67 11.21 -10.53
C LEU A 124 22.59 10.82 -9.52
N LEU A 125 21.97 11.80 -8.87
CA LEU A 125 20.95 11.53 -7.85
C LEU A 125 19.75 10.78 -8.45
N ALA A 126 19.33 11.13 -9.66
CA ALA A 126 18.26 10.44 -10.36
C ALA A 126 18.60 8.96 -10.63
N GLU A 127 19.78 8.69 -11.20
CA GLU A 127 20.20 7.33 -11.55
C GLU A 127 20.37 6.45 -10.31
N LEU A 128 20.98 6.99 -9.25
CA LEU A 128 21.08 6.30 -7.96
C LEU A 128 19.70 6.00 -7.37
N PHE A 129 18.78 6.98 -7.40
CA PHE A 129 17.44 6.81 -6.87
C PHE A 129 16.65 5.75 -7.63
N HIS A 130 16.62 5.81 -8.96
CA HIS A 130 15.89 4.86 -9.81
C HIS A 130 16.39 3.44 -9.62
N GLU A 131 17.71 3.25 -9.52
CA GLU A 131 18.24 1.92 -9.27
C GLU A 131 17.90 1.45 -7.84
N GLN A 132 17.97 2.35 -6.86
CA GLN A 132 17.69 2.03 -5.47
C GLN A 132 16.21 1.71 -5.20
N SER A 133 15.28 2.36 -5.92
CA SER A 133 13.83 2.18 -5.79
C SER A 133 13.25 1.14 -6.75
N SER A 134 14.07 0.45 -7.56
CA SER A 134 13.59 -0.53 -8.54
C SER A 134 12.66 -1.61 -7.97
N PRO A 135 12.78 -2.07 -6.71
CA PRO A 135 11.86 -3.06 -6.13
C PRO A 135 10.43 -2.55 -5.89
N TRP A 136 10.20 -1.23 -5.88
CA TRP A 136 8.91 -0.65 -5.47
C TRP A 136 7.74 -1.09 -6.35
N ARG A 137 7.98 -1.24 -7.66
CA ARG A 137 6.98 -1.69 -8.62
C ARG A 137 6.42 -3.06 -8.24
N ASP A 138 7.30 -4.05 -8.11
CA ASP A 138 6.89 -5.44 -7.85
C ASP A 138 6.18 -5.57 -6.49
N ILE A 139 6.67 -4.86 -5.47
CA ILE A 139 6.04 -4.84 -4.14
C ILE A 139 4.64 -4.21 -4.22
N ALA A 140 4.49 -3.08 -4.91
CA ALA A 140 3.21 -2.39 -5.05
C ALA A 140 2.20 -3.19 -5.88
N GLU A 141 2.60 -3.80 -7.00
CA GLU A 141 1.74 -4.63 -7.84
C GLU A 141 1.20 -5.86 -7.08
N ARG A 142 2.05 -6.50 -6.27
CA ARG A 142 1.64 -7.61 -5.39
C ARG A 142 0.66 -7.14 -4.30
N HIS A 143 0.92 -5.99 -3.69
CA HIS A 143 0.02 -5.41 -2.67
C HIS A 143 -1.36 -5.11 -3.26
N VAL A 144 -1.41 -4.38 -4.37
CA VAL A 144 -2.66 -4.02 -5.05
C VAL A 144 -3.44 -5.27 -5.46
N SER A 145 -2.76 -6.30 -5.98
CA SER A 145 -3.39 -7.59 -6.30
C SER A 145 -3.95 -8.29 -5.07
N THR A 146 -3.20 -8.29 -3.96
CA THR A 146 -3.61 -8.90 -2.70
C THR A 146 -4.87 -8.23 -2.14
N VAL A 147 -4.89 -6.89 -2.12
CA VAL A 147 -6.06 -6.13 -1.66
C VAL A 147 -7.27 -6.37 -2.56
N PHE A 148 -7.08 -6.36 -3.88
CA PHE A 148 -8.14 -6.69 -4.83
C PHE A 148 -8.74 -8.08 -4.55
N ASP A 149 -7.92 -9.10 -4.35
CA ASP A 149 -8.37 -10.45 -4.02
C ASP A 149 -9.18 -10.50 -2.71
N ARG A 150 -8.79 -9.72 -1.69
CA ARG A 150 -9.54 -9.62 -0.43
C ARG A 150 -10.92 -9.01 -0.67
N VAL A 151 -10.99 -7.95 -1.49
CA VAL A 151 -12.24 -7.26 -1.83
C VAL A 151 -13.16 -8.15 -2.67
N SER A 152 -12.64 -8.80 -3.69
CA SER A 152 -13.40 -9.74 -4.54
C SER A 152 -13.97 -10.90 -3.71
N LYS A 153 -13.17 -11.49 -2.81
CA LYS A 153 -13.65 -12.51 -1.86
C LYS A 153 -14.73 -11.97 -0.92
N TRP A 154 -14.61 -10.71 -0.49
CA TRP A 154 -15.61 -10.06 0.35
C TRP A 154 -16.94 -9.87 -0.41
N VAL A 155 -16.89 -9.40 -1.66
CA VAL A 155 -18.07 -9.24 -2.52
C VAL A 155 -18.77 -10.58 -2.71
N HIS A 156 -18.04 -11.64 -3.02
CA HIS A 156 -18.59 -12.98 -3.14
C HIS A 156 -19.28 -13.45 -1.85
N ARG A 157 -18.72 -13.15 -0.67
CA ARG A 157 -19.34 -13.46 0.62
C ARG A 157 -20.62 -12.66 0.86
N ALA A 158 -20.63 -11.37 0.53
CA ALA A 158 -21.81 -10.52 0.64
C ALA A 158 -22.94 -11.01 -0.26
N ILE A 159 -22.60 -11.41 -1.49
CA ILE A 159 -23.55 -12.00 -2.44
C ILE A 159 -24.11 -13.32 -1.88
N ASN A 160 -23.27 -14.23 -1.41
CA ASN A 160 -23.73 -15.48 -0.78
C ASN A 160 -24.65 -15.26 0.44
N ARG A 161 -24.43 -14.18 1.19
CA ARG A 161 -25.22 -13.84 2.38
C ARG A 161 -26.61 -13.31 2.02
N LEU A 162 -26.73 -12.54 0.93
CA LEU A 162 -27.96 -11.87 0.52
C LEU A 162 -28.81 -12.72 -0.44
N PHE A 163 -28.17 -13.42 -1.37
CA PHE A 163 -28.81 -14.18 -2.44
C PHE A 163 -28.78 -15.68 -2.13
N HIS A 164 -29.95 -16.22 -1.77
CA HIS A 164 -30.10 -17.64 -1.40
C HIS A 164 -30.32 -18.56 -2.61
N GLU A 165 -30.78 -17.98 -3.72
CA GLU A 165 -31.13 -18.72 -4.94
C GLU A 165 -29.89 -18.85 -5.82
N GLU A 166 -29.51 -20.09 -6.18
CA GLU A 166 -28.24 -20.37 -6.84
C GLU A 166 -28.10 -19.72 -8.22
N HIS A 167 -29.18 -19.67 -9.02
CA HIS A 167 -29.16 -19.03 -10.34
C HIS A 167 -28.94 -17.52 -10.21
N LEU A 168 -29.75 -16.87 -9.36
CA LEU A 168 -29.65 -15.44 -9.08
C LEU A 168 -28.26 -15.07 -8.56
N ARG A 169 -27.76 -15.86 -7.62
CA ARG A 169 -26.40 -15.69 -7.09
C ARG A 169 -25.34 -15.69 -8.20
N ARG A 170 -25.39 -16.67 -9.12
CA ARG A 170 -24.44 -16.76 -10.25
C ARG A 170 -24.53 -15.55 -11.18
N ASP A 171 -25.74 -15.14 -11.55
CA ASP A 171 -25.92 -13.98 -12.43
C ASP A 171 -25.44 -12.68 -11.79
N ILE A 172 -25.73 -12.46 -10.50
CA ILE A 172 -25.25 -11.27 -9.78
C ILE A 172 -23.75 -11.30 -9.56
N ASP A 173 -23.17 -12.46 -9.23
CA ASP A 173 -21.72 -12.61 -9.12
C ASP A 173 -21.02 -12.25 -10.44
N ALA A 174 -21.57 -12.65 -11.59
CA ALA A 174 -21.05 -12.28 -12.91
C ALA A 174 -21.19 -10.78 -13.23
N ILE A 175 -22.24 -10.10 -12.75
CA ILE A 175 -22.38 -8.63 -12.87
C ILE A 175 -21.32 -7.94 -12.01
N CYS A 176 -21.20 -8.36 -10.75
CA CYS A 176 -20.25 -7.78 -9.80
C CYS A 176 -18.80 -7.98 -10.23
N GLN A 177 -18.47 -9.16 -10.76
CA GLN A 177 -17.12 -9.46 -11.23
C GLN A 177 -16.73 -8.53 -12.39
N ARG A 178 -17.60 -8.30 -13.37
CA ARG A 178 -17.29 -7.32 -14.45
C ARG A 178 -16.94 -5.92 -13.89
N LYS A 179 -17.67 -5.46 -12.88
CA LYS A 179 -17.41 -4.17 -12.22
C LYS A 179 -16.13 -4.16 -11.37
N LEU A 180 -15.79 -5.28 -10.74
CA LEU A 180 -14.52 -5.45 -10.03
C LEU A 180 -13.34 -5.37 -11.00
N GLU A 181 -13.46 -6.03 -12.16
CA GLU A 181 -12.42 -6.01 -13.19
C GLU A 181 -12.20 -4.60 -13.74
N ASP A 182 -13.26 -3.85 -14.05
CA ASP A 182 -13.17 -2.42 -14.42
C ASP A 182 -12.43 -1.59 -13.35
N SER A 183 -12.68 -1.92 -12.08
CA SER A 183 -12.05 -1.25 -10.93
C SER A 183 -10.58 -1.62 -10.79
N ARG A 184 -10.23 -2.88 -11.09
CA ARG A 184 -8.85 -3.39 -11.13
C ARG A 184 -8.05 -2.68 -12.23
N GLU A 185 -8.59 -2.59 -13.44
CA GLU A 185 -7.91 -1.91 -14.56
C GLU A 185 -7.57 -0.46 -14.19
N LYS A 186 -8.54 0.30 -13.67
CA LYS A 186 -8.31 1.68 -13.21
C LYS A 186 -7.29 1.78 -12.08
N ALA A 187 -7.27 0.81 -11.15
CA ALA A 187 -6.28 0.77 -10.08
C ALA A 187 -4.87 0.58 -10.65
N PHE A 188 -4.68 -0.34 -11.60
CA PHE A 188 -3.38 -0.57 -12.23
C PHE A 188 -2.96 0.57 -13.17
N GLU A 189 -3.91 1.23 -13.84
CA GLU A 189 -3.62 2.47 -14.58
C GLU A 189 -3.08 3.56 -13.67
N GLU A 190 -3.70 3.79 -12.50
CA GLU A 190 -3.23 4.79 -11.55
C GLU A 190 -1.90 4.41 -10.90
N LEU A 191 -1.70 3.13 -10.57
CA LEU A 191 -0.42 2.60 -10.12
C LEU A 191 0.69 2.90 -11.12
N ASN A 192 0.45 2.66 -12.40
CA ASN A 192 1.43 2.92 -13.45
C ASN A 192 1.77 4.41 -13.60
N LYS A 193 0.80 5.32 -13.39
CA LYS A 193 1.08 6.76 -13.37
C LYS A 193 2.00 7.13 -12.20
N ILE A 194 1.73 6.61 -11.00
CA ILE A 194 2.57 6.86 -9.82
C ILE A 194 3.98 6.32 -10.04
N ILE A 195 4.14 5.11 -10.57
CA ILE A 195 5.47 4.59 -10.88
C ILE A 195 6.18 5.46 -11.93
N ALA A 196 5.46 5.88 -12.98
CA ALA A 196 6.03 6.77 -14.00
C ALA A 196 6.41 8.15 -13.42
N ASP A 197 5.77 8.61 -12.34
CA ASP A 197 6.17 9.82 -11.64
C ASP A 197 7.49 9.61 -10.87
N GLU A 198 7.71 8.45 -10.25
CA GLU A 198 8.97 8.11 -9.55
C GLU A 198 10.13 7.86 -10.53
N GLU A 199 9.86 7.42 -11.76
CA GLU A 199 10.85 7.27 -12.84
C GLU A 199 11.31 8.62 -13.43
N ARG A 200 10.69 9.74 -13.04
CA ARG A 200 11.14 11.09 -13.42
C ARG A 200 12.27 11.58 -12.52
N HIS A 201 12.74 12.78 -12.81
CA HIS A 201 13.79 13.41 -12.03
C HIS A 201 13.34 13.69 -10.58
N PRO A 202 14.18 13.37 -9.58
CA PRO A 202 13.90 13.67 -8.19
C PRO A 202 13.57 15.14 -7.94
N ILE A 203 12.40 15.41 -7.36
CA ILE A 203 11.98 16.75 -6.94
C ILE A 203 11.31 16.66 -5.56
N THR A 204 11.66 17.58 -4.65
CA THR A 204 11.02 17.64 -3.35
C THR A 204 10.99 19.07 -2.81
N TYR A 205 9.85 19.45 -2.23
CA TYR A 205 9.66 20.69 -1.47
C TYR A 205 9.51 20.40 0.03
N ASN A 206 9.78 19.15 0.44
CA ASN A 206 9.63 18.73 1.81
C ASN A 206 10.84 19.16 2.65
N HIS A 207 10.62 20.00 3.66
CA HIS A 207 11.67 20.48 4.58
C HIS A 207 12.44 19.35 5.28
N TYR A 208 11.85 18.16 5.45
CA TYR A 208 12.57 17.00 5.97
C TYR A 208 13.79 16.62 5.11
N TYR A 209 13.76 16.86 3.80
CA TYR A 209 14.93 16.62 2.95
C TYR A 209 16.10 17.55 3.33
N THR A 210 15.84 18.85 3.46
CA THR A 210 16.86 19.83 3.82
C THR A 210 17.40 19.57 5.22
N ASP A 211 16.54 19.22 6.17
CA ASP A 211 16.92 18.89 7.54
C ASP A 211 17.81 17.63 7.58
N ASN A 212 17.43 16.58 6.85
CA ASN A 212 18.20 15.33 6.78
C ASN A 212 19.59 15.55 6.17
N ILE A 213 19.72 16.39 5.13
CA ILE A 213 21.02 16.73 4.54
C ILE A 213 21.88 17.54 5.51
N GLN A 214 21.32 18.55 6.18
CA GLN A 214 22.06 19.35 7.16
C GLN A 214 22.57 18.48 8.32
N GLN A 215 21.72 17.58 8.81
CA GLN A 215 22.09 16.63 9.85
C GLN A 215 23.22 15.71 9.38
N ALA A 216 23.09 15.11 8.19
CA ALA A 216 24.12 14.23 7.63
C ALA A 216 25.47 14.95 7.45
N ARG A 217 25.46 16.21 6.98
CA ARG A 217 26.66 17.04 6.86
C ARG A 217 27.30 17.33 8.22
N SER A 218 26.50 17.72 9.21
CA SER A 218 26.97 17.94 10.59
C SER A 218 27.60 16.68 11.18
N ASP A 219 26.97 15.52 10.99
CA ASP A 219 27.44 14.27 11.56
C ASP A 219 28.74 13.79 10.90
N SER A 220 28.87 13.94 9.57
CA SER A 220 30.12 13.68 8.86
C SER A 220 31.24 14.61 9.34
N GLN A 221 30.98 15.92 9.43
CA GLN A 221 31.97 16.89 9.93
C GLN A 221 32.41 16.61 11.37
N LYS A 222 31.48 16.26 12.27
CA LYS A 222 31.80 15.87 13.65
C LYS A 222 32.66 14.62 13.70
N SER A 223 32.33 13.62 12.88
CA SER A 223 33.06 12.35 12.82
C SER A 223 34.48 12.54 12.27
N ALA A 224 34.62 13.31 11.20
CA ALA A 224 35.91 13.68 10.63
C ALA A 224 36.76 14.47 11.65
N PHE A 225 36.16 15.45 12.34
CA PHE A 225 36.83 16.21 13.38
C PHE A 225 37.29 15.34 14.56
N GLN A 226 36.43 14.45 15.05
CA GLN A 226 36.76 13.51 16.13
C GLN A 226 37.89 12.55 15.73
N SER A 227 37.85 12.03 14.50
CA SER A 227 38.91 11.16 13.96
C SER A 227 40.24 11.90 13.84
N ALA A 228 40.24 13.11 13.27
CA ALA A 228 41.41 13.95 13.13
C ALA A 228 41.99 14.35 14.50
N LEU A 229 41.14 14.69 15.47
CA LEU A 229 41.52 14.99 16.86
C LEU A 229 42.20 13.77 17.51
N THR A 230 41.56 12.60 17.45
CA THR A 230 42.07 11.36 18.05
C THR A 230 43.41 10.96 17.43
N SER A 231 43.53 11.04 16.11
CA SER A 231 44.77 10.77 15.38
C SER A 231 45.90 11.73 15.77
N THR A 232 45.58 13.00 15.98
CA THR A 232 46.57 14.04 16.34
C THR A 232 47.03 13.90 17.78
N LEU A 233 46.11 13.58 18.70
CA LEU A 233 46.42 13.27 20.09
C LEU A 233 47.29 12.01 20.22
N ASN A 234 47.08 11.00 19.38
CA ASN A 234 47.82 9.73 19.44
C ASN A 234 49.20 9.80 18.76
N ASN A 235 49.33 10.56 17.65
CA ASN A 235 50.52 10.47 16.78
C ASN A 235 51.34 11.76 16.61
N GLY A 236 50.91 12.90 17.17
CA GLY A 236 51.56 14.19 16.87
C GLY A 236 51.61 15.24 17.98
N TRP A 237 50.83 15.09 19.05
CA TRP A 237 50.75 16.09 20.11
C TRP A 237 51.54 15.68 21.36
N SER A 238 52.68 16.32 21.60
CA SER A 238 53.50 16.16 22.83
C SER A 238 53.22 17.24 23.90
N GLY A 239 52.31 18.18 23.63
CA GLY A 239 51.94 19.25 24.55
C GLY A 239 50.98 18.78 25.65
N LYS A 240 50.99 19.43 26.82
CA LYS A 240 49.91 19.22 27.80
C LYS A 240 48.66 19.91 27.27
N MET A 241 47.50 19.23 27.30
CA MET A 241 46.22 19.81 26.83
C MET A 241 45.84 21.10 27.59
N ASN A 242 46.41 21.30 28.77
CA ASN A 242 46.23 22.47 29.63
C ASN A 242 46.95 23.74 29.13
N SER A 243 47.75 23.68 28.05
CA SER A 243 48.47 24.84 27.49
C SER A 243 47.95 25.34 26.14
N ILE A 244 46.78 24.88 25.68
CA ILE A 244 46.11 25.36 24.44
C ILE A 244 45.72 26.85 24.51
N ALA A 245 45.87 27.50 25.66
CA ALA A 245 45.65 28.94 25.81
C ALA A 245 46.72 29.82 25.09
N GLU A 246 47.85 29.26 24.65
CA GLU A 246 48.84 29.97 23.83
C GLU A 246 48.50 29.88 22.33
N THR A 247 48.34 31.04 21.68
CA THR A 247 47.98 31.18 20.24
C THR A 247 48.90 30.39 19.31
N SER A 248 50.20 30.30 19.61
CA SER A 248 51.17 29.55 18.80
C SER A 248 51.04 28.03 18.90
N GLN A 249 50.45 27.52 19.99
CA GLN A 249 50.18 26.08 20.14
C GLN A 249 48.88 25.70 19.42
N MET A 250 47.93 26.63 19.35
CA MET A 250 46.69 26.48 18.58
C MET A 250 46.96 26.45 17.07
N GLU A 251 47.85 27.31 16.56
CA GLU A 251 48.25 27.27 15.14
C GLU A 251 48.93 25.95 14.77
N LYS A 252 49.89 25.47 15.58
CA LYS A 252 50.53 24.15 15.35
C LYS A 252 49.55 22.98 15.44
N PHE A 253 48.54 23.09 16.30
CA PHE A 253 47.48 22.11 16.39
C PHE A 253 46.59 22.11 15.14
N LEU A 254 46.25 23.29 14.62
CA LEU A 254 45.49 23.46 13.38
C LEU A 254 46.29 22.96 12.16
N ASP A 255 47.59 23.25 12.08
CA ASP A 255 48.48 22.77 11.01
C ASP A 255 48.59 21.23 10.99
N CYS A 256 48.53 20.57 12.16
CA CYS A 256 48.49 19.11 12.26
C CYS A 256 47.13 18.51 11.88
N LEU A 257 46.04 19.28 11.98
CA LEU A 257 44.68 18.87 11.62
C LEU A 257 44.39 19.10 10.13
N GLN A 258 44.86 20.22 9.56
CA GLN A 258 44.52 20.69 8.22
C GLN A 258 44.79 19.69 7.08
N PRO A 259 45.94 18.99 6.99
CA PRO A 259 46.18 18.02 5.93
C PRO A 259 45.37 16.72 6.09
N LYS A 260 44.88 16.41 7.29
CA LYS A 260 43.96 15.28 7.54
C LYS A 260 42.50 15.59 7.19
N ILE A 261 42.22 16.86 6.87
CA ILE A 261 40.92 17.38 6.42
C ILE A 261 40.95 17.60 4.88
N CYS A 262 42.09 17.40 4.20
CA CYS A 262 42.18 17.49 2.75
C CYS A 262 41.53 16.25 2.13
N VAL A 263 40.21 16.31 1.95
CA VAL A 263 39.38 15.24 1.39
C VAL A 263 39.68 15.12 -0.11
N ASP A 264 39.76 13.89 -0.62
CA ASP A 264 39.65 13.67 -2.05
C ASP A 264 38.31 14.26 -2.52
N MET A 265 38.35 15.22 -3.45
CA MET A 265 37.16 15.95 -3.86
C MET A 265 36.09 15.00 -4.46
N ASP A 266 36.50 13.91 -5.10
CA ASP A 266 35.55 12.94 -5.65
C ASP A 266 34.95 12.07 -4.52
N GLU A 267 35.73 11.72 -3.50
CA GLU A 267 35.23 11.04 -2.30
C GLU A 267 34.20 11.90 -1.56
N GLN A 268 34.49 13.20 -1.38
CA GLN A 268 33.54 14.15 -0.78
C GLN A 268 32.22 14.19 -1.58
N ALA A 269 32.31 14.28 -2.91
CA ALA A 269 31.13 14.31 -3.77
C ALA A 269 30.28 13.04 -3.62
N CYS A 270 30.92 11.87 -3.50
CA CYS A 270 30.24 10.59 -3.30
C CYS A 270 29.57 10.48 -1.94
N GLU A 271 30.22 10.94 -0.86
CA GLU A 271 29.60 10.98 0.47
C GLU A 271 28.39 11.93 0.51
N GLU A 272 28.50 13.11 -0.11
CA GLU A 272 27.38 14.05 -0.22
C GLU A 272 26.23 13.49 -1.07
N ALA A 273 26.54 12.75 -2.14
CA ALA A 273 25.54 12.07 -2.95
C ALA A 273 24.82 10.96 -2.18
N LEU A 274 25.54 10.16 -1.36
CA LEU A 274 24.94 9.15 -0.49
C LEU A 274 23.98 9.78 0.53
N ALA A 275 24.40 10.89 1.16
CA ALA A 275 23.55 11.63 2.08
C ALA A 275 22.29 12.18 1.39
N GLY A 276 22.45 12.74 0.18
CA GLY A 276 21.36 13.24 -0.65
C GLY A 276 20.38 12.12 -1.05
N LEU A 277 20.89 10.97 -1.49
CA LEU A 277 20.11 9.79 -1.84
C LEU A 277 19.28 9.31 -0.65
N ASN A 278 19.90 9.10 0.51
CA ASN A 278 19.20 8.63 1.72
C ASN A 278 18.12 9.62 2.17
N ALA A 279 18.41 10.91 2.13
CA ALA A 279 17.46 11.96 2.50
C ALA A 279 16.25 11.99 1.55
N TYR A 280 16.49 11.96 0.24
CA TYR A 280 15.44 11.99 -0.77
C TYR A 280 14.61 10.71 -0.74
N TYR A 281 15.28 9.54 -0.76
CA TYR A 281 14.64 8.23 -0.77
C TYR A 281 13.66 8.09 0.39
N LYS A 282 14.04 8.51 1.61
CA LYS A 282 13.17 8.46 2.79
C LYS A 282 11.87 9.27 2.62
N VAL A 283 11.92 10.42 1.93
CA VAL A 283 10.74 11.25 1.66
C VAL A 283 9.89 10.64 0.55
N ALA A 284 10.52 10.25 -0.55
CA ALA A 284 9.85 9.63 -1.70
C ALA A 284 9.13 8.35 -1.28
N MET A 285 9.80 7.46 -0.52
CA MET A 285 9.24 6.20 -0.04
C MET A 285 7.94 6.38 0.76
N LYS A 286 7.91 7.36 1.67
CA LYS A 286 6.71 7.66 2.46
C LYS A 286 5.57 8.15 1.56
N THR A 287 5.90 9.06 0.64
CA THR A 287 4.94 9.63 -0.31
C THR A 287 4.37 8.55 -1.23
N PHE A 288 5.22 7.67 -1.72
CA PHE A 288 4.86 6.52 -2.54
C PHE A 288 3.88 5.59 -1.80
N VAL A 289 4.20 5.17 -0.58
CA VAL A 289 3.31 4.31 0.22
C VAL A 289 1.94 4.94 0.42
N ASP A 290 1.89 6.22 0.78
CA ASP A 290 0.65 6.96 0.97
C ASP A 290 -0.15 7.10 -0.33
N ASN A 291 0.53 7.34 -1.45
CA ASN A 291 -0.07 7.44 -2.78
C ASN A 291 -0.69 6.10 -3.20
N ILE A 292 0.01 4.98 -3.03
CA ILE A 292 -0.55 3.66 -3.35
C ILE A 292 -1.80 3.39 -2.49
N CYS A 293 -1.72 3.63 -1.18
CA CYS A 293 -2.87 3.40 -0.30
C CYS A 293 -4.06 4.30 -0.65
N ARG A 294 -3.86 5.59 -0.86
CA ARG A 294 -4.96 6.56 -1.07
C ARG A 294 -5.46 6.59 -2.52
N GLN A 295 -4.54 6.61 -3.47
CA GLN A 295 -4.85 6.90 -4.87
C GLN A 295 -5.16 5.63 -5.66
N VAL A 296 -4.56 4.48 -5.30
CA VAL A 296 -4.84 3.20 -5.94
C VAL A 296 -5.90 2.44 -5.15
N VAL A 297 -5.61 2.10 -3.90
CA VAL A 297 -6.48 1.23 -3.10
C VAL A 297 -7.79 1.92 -2.71
N GLU A 298 -7.74 3.05 -2.00
CA GLU A 298 -8.98 3.71 -1.55
C GLU A 298 -9.82 4.19 -2.73
N ARG A 299 -9.22 4.86 -3.71
CA ARG A 299 -9.95 5.50 -4.81
C ARG A 299 -10.54 4.49 -5.80
N HIS A 300 -9.77 3.50 -6.22
CA HIS A 300 -10.17 2.63 -7.33
C HIS A 300 -10.68 1.26 -6.89
N ILE A 301 -10.32 0.77 -5.70
CA ILE A 301 -10.78 -0.54 -5.22
C ILE A 301 -11.91 -0.38 -4.19
N LEU A 302 -11.74 0.48 -3.19
CA LEU A 302 -12.66 0.56 -2.06
C LEU A 302 -13.82 1.53 -2.26
N SER A 303 -13.55 2.74 -2.76
CA SER A 303 -14.59 3.74 -2.99
C SER A 303 -15.72 3.24 -3.92
N PRO A 304 -15.46 2.47 -4.99
CA PRO A 304 -16.53 1.96 -5.86
C PRO A 304 -17.30 0.77 -5.28
N LEU A 305 -16.80 0.15 -4.20
CA LEU A 305 -17.34 -1.10 -3.66
C LEU A 305 -18.86 -1.08 -3.42
N PRO A 306 -19.46 -0.03 -2.81
CA PRO A 306 -20.92 0.01 -2.60
C PRO A 306 -21.70 0.11 -3.91
N GLU A 307 -21.12 0.75 -4.92
CA GLU A 307 -21.73 0.99 -6.23
C GLU A 307 -21.59 -0.20 -7.19
N ILE A 308 -20.86 -1.26 -6.81
CA ILE A 308 -20.77 -2.49 -7.59
C ILE A 308 -22.15 -3.10 -7.82
N PHE A 309 -23.01 -3.08 -6.78
CA PHE A 309 -24.37 -3.61 -6.87
C PHE A 309 -25.37 -2.79 -6.04
N TRP A 310 -25.81 -1.67 -6.59
CA TRP A 310 -26.72 -0.71 -5.95
C TRP A 310 -27.98 -0.47 -6.79
N PRO A 311 -28.99 0.27 -6.30
CA PRO A 311 -30.27 0.43 -7.01
C PRO A 311 -30.16 0.97 -8.43
N ALA A 312 -29.17 1.82 -8.71
CA ALA A 312 -28.98 2.32 -10.07
C ALA A 312 -28.52 1.20 -11.01
N THR A 313 -27.72 0.23 -10.55
CA THR A 313 -27.39 -0.97 -11.32
C THR A 313 -28.66 -1.73 -11.71
N VAL A 314 -29.60 -1.89 -10.78
CA VAL A 314 -30.89 -2.57 -11.06
C VAL A 314 -31.73 -1.77 -12.06
N SER A 315 -31.69 -0.44 -11.99
CA SER A 315 -32.42 0.45 -12.90
C SER A 315 -31.86 0.46 -14.33
N GLN A 316 -30.58 0.10 -14.49
CA GLN A 316 -29.91 0.00 -15.79
C GLN A 316 -30.13 -1.36 -16.48
N LEU A 317 -30.62 -2.38 -15.77
CA LEU A 317 -30.96 -3.67 -16.36
C LEU A 317 -32.22 -3.53 -17.22
N SER A 318 -32.19 -4.14 -18.40
CA SER A 318 -33.37 -4.25 -19.26
C SER A 318 -34.46 -5.12 -18.62
N ASP A 319 -35.70 -4.95 -19.07
CA ASP A 319 -36.82 -5.77 -18.60
C ASP A 319 -36.57 -7.27 -18.84
N ASP A 320 -35.97 -7.62 -19.99
CA ASP A 320 -35.60 -8.99 -20.33
C ASP A 320 -34.52 -9.55 -19.39
N GLU A 321 -33.52 -8.75 -19.05
CA GLU A 321 -32.49 -9.15 -18.07
C GLU A 321 -33.07 -9.33 -16.68
N LEU A 322 -33.94 -8.43 -16.24
CA LEU A 322 -34.62 -8.52 -14.94
C LEU A 322 -35.44 -9.80 -14.86
N VAL A 323 -36.22 -10.12 -15.89
CA VAL A 323 -36.99 -11.38 -15.95
C VAL A 323 -36.04 -12.57 -15.98
N ARG A 324 -35.00 -12.56 -16.80
CA ARG A 324 -34.02 -13.67 -16.90
C ARG A 324 -33.36 -13.97 -15.54
N ILE A 325 -32.99 -12.93 -14.80
CA ILE A 325 -32.23 -13.05 -13.55
C ILE A 325 -33.14 -13.30 -12.35
N GLY A 326 -34.30 -12.64 -12.30
CA GLY A 326 -35.14 -12.56 -11.10
C GLY A 326 -36.35 -13.49 -11.08
N THR A 327 -36.64 -14.23 -12.15
CA THR A 327 -37.78 -15.16 -12.18
C THR A 327 -37.60 -16.32 -11.21
N GLU A 328 -38.63 -16.65 -10.44
CA GLU A 328 -38.60 -17.81 -9.53
C GLU A 328 -38.50 -19.12 -10.35
N PRO A 329 -37.59 -20.05 -9.99
CA PRO A 329 -37.57 -21.37 -10.60
C PRO A 329 -38.90 -22.11 -10.36
N GLU A 330 -39.38 -22.88 -11.34
CA GLU A 330 -40.65 -23.63 -11.22
C GLU A 330 -40.74 -24.49 -9.96
N LYS A 331 -39.61 -25.07 -9.55
CA LYS A 331 -39.50 -25.85 -8.30
C LYS A 331 -39.82 -25.02 -7.06
N GLU A 332 -39.36 -23.77 -6.99
CA GLU A 332 -39.64 -22.87 -5.87
C GLU A 332 -41.07 -22.33 -5.95
N ILE A 333 -41.62 -22.08 -7.14
CA ILE A 333 -43.04 -21.75 -7.34
C ILE A 333 -43.93 -22.88 -6.81
N ALA A 334 -43.66 -24.12 -7.22
CA ALA A 334 -44.40 -25.30 -6.76
C ALA A 334 -44.28 -25.51 -5.24
N ARG A 335 -43.07 -25.30 -4.69
CA ARG A 335 -42.82 -25.37 -3.25
C ARG A 335 -43.59 -24.28 -2.49
N ARG A 336 -43.63 -23.05 -3.00
CA ARG A 336 -44.41 -21.93 -2.44
C ARG A 336 -45.89 -22.25 -2.43
N GLN A 337 -46.44 -22.75 -3.54
CA GLN A 337 -47.85 -23.15 -3.63
C GLN A 337 -48.19 -24.24 -2.62
N LYS A 338 -47.35 -25.29 -2.50
CA LYS A 338 -47.54 -26.37 -1.53
C LYS A 338 -47.54 -25.84 -0.08
N LEU A 339 -46.56 -25.02 0.28
CA LEU A 339 -46.45 -24.47 1.64
C LEU A 339 -47.56 -23.47 1.96
N SER A 340 -47.99 -22.67 0.98
CA SER A 340 -49.13 -21.76 1.14
C SER A 340 -50.43 -22.53 1.38
N ALA A 341 -50.68 -23.60 0.62
CA ALA A 341 -51.83 -24.48 0.83
C ALA A 341 -51.80 -25.13 2.22
N SER A 342 -50.65 -25.65 2.66
CA SER A 342 -50.51 -26.22 4.01
C SER A 342 -50.72 -25.17 5.11
N ALA A 343 -50.18 -23.97 4.97
CA ALA A 343 -50.36 -22.90 5.96
C ALA A 343 -51.81 -22.44 6.04
N GLN A 344 -52.51 -22.35 4.91
CA GLN A 344 -53.93 -22.01 4.87
C GLN A 344 -54.78 -23.09 5.55
N GLY A 345 -54.49 -24.38 5.27
CA GLY A 345 -55.15 -25.51 5.94
C GLY A 345 -54.92 -25.53 7.45
N LEU A 346 -53.69 -25.25 7.90
CA LEU A 346 -53.40 -25.15 9.35
C LEU A 346 -54.13 -23.98 10.01
N ARG A 347 -54.24 -22.83 9.32
CA ARG A 347 -55.00 -21.68 9.82
C ARG A 347 -56.49 -21.97 9.92
N SER A 348 -57.08 -22.62 8.92
CA SER A 348 -58.50 -23.00 8.99
C SER A 348 -58.75 -23.97 10.14
N SER A 349 -57.93 -25.01 10.28
CA SER A 349 -58.06 -25.95 11.41
C SER A 349 -57.89 -25.30 12.78
N LEU A 350 -57.01 -24.29 12.89
CA LEU A 350 -56.85 -23.55 14.14
C LEU A 350 -58.10 -22.71 14.48
N VAL A 351 -58.70 -22.06 13.49
CA VAL A 351 -59.96 -21.32 13.65
C VAL A 351 -61.10 -22.27 14.05
N ASP A 352 -61.19 -23.44 13.40
CA ASP A 352 -62.20 -24.44 13.73
C ASP A 352 -62.05 -24.93 15.17
N LEU A 353 -60.81 -25.24 15.61
CA LEU A 353 -60.54 -25.67 16.99
C LEU A 353 -60.86 -24.58 18.03
N GLN A 354 -60.59 -23.31 17.73
CA GLN A 354 -60.95 -22.19 18.61
C GLN A 354 -62.47 -22.03 18.72
N SER A 355 -63.21 -22.26 17.62
CA SER A 355 -64.68 -22.18 17.62
C SER A 355 -65.37 -23.31 18.39
N ILE A 356 -64.65 -24.40 18.70
CA ILE A 356 -65.14 -25.55 19.47
C ILE A 356 -64.83 -25.41 20.97
N SER A 357 -63.92 -24.49 21.34
CA SER A 357 -63.53 -24.26 22.74
C SER A 357 -64.31 -23.15 23.46
N ASP A 358 -65.17 -22.43 22.73
CA ASP A 358 -66.18 -21.49 23.27
C ASP A 358 -67.55 -22.20 23.31
#